data_AF-A0A843SFC4-F1
#
_entry.id   AF-A0A843SFC4-F1
#
_cell.length_a   1.000
_cell.length_b   1.000
_cell.length_c   1.000
_cell.angle_alpha   90.00
_cell.angle_beta   90.00
_cell.angle_gamma   90.00
#
_symmetry.space_group_name_H-M   'P 1'
#
loop_
_entity.id
_entity.type
_entity.pdbx_description
1 polymer ?
#
loop_
_entity_poly.entity_id
_entity_poly.type
_entity_poly.pdbx_seq_one_letter_code
_entity_poly.pdbx_strand_id
1 'polypeptide(L)'
;MKITAKKLVFAAFVTLLAVSAWQAIFGDGMQVNIDGDEIDGPLGFLLGTVFAGGGLLIAAVAITCAAVFVGVLFAGLGILMISGMVLLAVVVAAAVSPLLLPLLIPVGIYWIFRKRSRKQHQHAALEHAV
;
A
#
# COMPACT_ATOMS: atom_id res chain seq x y z
N MET A 1 -3.87 25.67 1.07
CA MET A 1 -5.02 25.15 1.84
C MET A 1 -4.60 23.81 2.46
N LYS A 2 -4.38 23.73 3.78
CA LYS A 2 -3.89 22.51 4.44
C LYS A 2 -5.04 21.48 4.54
N ILE A 3 -5.01 20.45 3.70
CA ILE A 3 -5.91 19.32 3.83
C ILE A 3 -5.40 18.44 4.97
N THR A 4 -6.10 18.47 6.10
CA THR A 4 -5.83 17.59 7.23
C THR A 4 -6.45 16.22 6.94
N ALA A 5 -5.82 15.12 7.36
CA ALA A 5 -6.33 13.75 7.13
C ALA A 5 -7.82 13.58 7.51
N LYS A 6 -8.26 14.25 8.59
CA LYS A 6 -9.67 14.28 9.02
C LYS A 6 -10.63 14.83 7.95
N LYS A 7 -10.19 15.85 7.19
CA LYS A 7 -10.97 16.44 6.10
C LYS A 7 -11.01 15.52 4.88
N LEU A 8 -9.93 14.80 4.60
CA LEU A 8 -9.86 13.84 3.49
C LEU A 8 -10.78 12.64 3.76
N VAL A 9 -10.73 12.08 4.96
CA VAL A 9 -11.63 10.99 5.38
C VAL A 9 -13.09 11.43 5.33
N PHE A 10 -13.40 12.63 5.84
CA PHE A 10 -14.74 13.18 5.78
C PHE A 10 -15.22 13.39 4.33
N ALA A 11 -14.39 13.97 3.46
CA ALA A 11 -14.71 14.14 2.06
C ALA A 11 -14.95 12.79 1.35
N ALA A 12 -14.07 11.80 1.57
CA ALA A 12 -14.23 10.46 0.99
C ALA A 12 -15.51 9.77 1.46
N PHE A 13 -15.87 9.90 2.74
CA PHE A 13 -17.10 9.35 3.28
C PHE A 13 -18.34 9.98 2.65
N VAL A 14 -18.36 11.31 2.51
CA VAL A 14 -19.46 12.03 1.85
C VAL A 14 -19.58 11.64 0.38
N THR A 15 -18.46 11.53 -0.34
CA THR A 15 -18.47 11.08 -1.74
C THR A 15 -18.98 9.66 -1.87
N LEU A 16 -18.60 8.76 -0.98
CA LEU A 16 -19.07 7.36 -1.00
C LEU A 16 -20.58 7.28 -0.75
N LEU A 17 -21.10 8.08 0.18
CA LEU A 17 -22.55 8.23 0.42
C LEU A 17 -23.30 8.81 -0.79
N ALA A 18 -22.72 9.79 -1.46
CA ALA A 18 -23.34 10.38 -2.66
C ALA A 18 -23.41 9.36 -3.80
N VAL A 19 -22.35 8.57 -4.00
CA VAL A 19 -22.32 7.51 -5.01
C VAL A 19 -23.29 6.39 -4.67
N SER A 20 -23.37 5.96 -3.40
CA SER A 20 -24.32 4.91 -3.01
C SER A 20 -25.78 5.36 -3.14
N ALA A 21 -26.09 6.61 -2.77
CA ALA A 21 -27.42 7.18 -2.99
C ALA A 21 -27.77 7.28 -4.48
N TRP A 22 -26.81 7.66 -5.33
CA TRP A 22 -27.00 7.69 -6.77
C TRP A 22 -27.28 6.29 -7.34
N GLN A 23 -26.48 5.30 -6.94
CA GLN A 23 -26.68 3.90 -7.35
C GLN A 23 -28.01 3.33 -6.87
N ALA A 24 -28.50 3.74 -5.69
CA ALA A 24 -29.80 3.30 -5.19
C ALA A 24 -30.99 3.86 -5.98
N ILE A 25 -30.84 5.05 -6.58
CA ILE A 25 -31.94 5.75 -7.29
C ILE A 25 -31.90 5.50 -8.79
N PHE A 26 -30.70 5.47 -9.39
CA PHE A 26 -30.49 5.41 -10.84
C PHE A 26 -29.67 4.19 -11.30
N GLY A 27 -29.20 3.36 -10.37
CA GLY A 27 -28.44 2.16 -10.70
C GLY A 27 -29.34 0.99 -11.08
N ASP A 28 -28.80 0.09 -11.90
CA ASP A 28 -29.39 -1.22 -12.14
C ASP A 28 -29.26 -2.02 -10.84
N GLY A 29 -30.39 -2.24 -10.16
CA GLY A 29 -30.41 -2.91 -8.85
C GLY A 29 -29.87 -4.34 -8.96
N MET A 30 -29.27 -4.86 -7.89
CA MET A 30 -28.87 -6.26 -7.84
C MET A 30 -30.14 -7.14 -7.88
N GLN A 31 -30.49 -7.65 -9.07
CA GLN A 31 -31.64 -8.51 -9.28
C GLN A 31 -31.35 -9.90 -8.70
N VAL A 32 -32.01 -10.23 -7.58
CA VAL A 32 -31.87 -11.53 -6.94
C VAL A 32 -32.84 -12.50 -7.61
N ASN A 33 -32.32 -13.28 -8.55
CA ASN A 33 -33.07 -14.31 -9.26
C ASN A 33 -33.01 -15.63 -8.48
N ILE A 34 -34.16 -16.14 -8.02
CA ILE A 34 -34.26 -17.43 -7.31
C ILE A 34 -35.19 -18.30 -8.14
N ASP A 35 -34.65 -19.40 -8.70
CA ASP A 35 -35.39 -20.38 -9.51
C ASP A 35 -35.95 -19.85 -10.85
N GLY A 36 -35.35 -18.80 -11.40
CA GLY A 36 -35.73 -18.22 -12.70
C GLY A 36 -36.89 -17.23 -12.65
N ASP A 37 -37.51 -17.06 -11.48
CA ASP A 37 -38.42 -15.96 -11.20
C ASP A 37 -37.65 -14.79 -10.57
N GLU A 38 -37.81 -13.64 -11.21
CA GLU A 38 -37.31 -12.37 -10.72
C GLU A 38 -38.19 -11.95 -9.53
N ILE A 39 -37.67 -12.12 -8.31
CA ILE A 39 -38.37 -11.72 -7.09
C ILE A 39 -38.36 -10.20 -7.02
N ASP A 40 -39.34 -9.58 -7.69
CA ASP A 40 -39.53 -8.14 -7.68
C ASP A 40 -40.64 -7.77 -6.68
N GLY A 41 -40.30 -6.93 -5.71
CA GLY A 41 -41.19 -6.55 -4.60
C GLY A 41 -40.47 -6.25 -3.28
N PRO A 42 -41.22 -5.97 -2.19
CA PRO A 42 -40.64 -5.59 -0.89
C PRO A 42 -39.64 -6.61 -0.33
N LEU A 43 -39.87 -7.90 -0.60
CA LEU A 43 -38.98 -8.99 -0.19
C LEU A 43 -37.71 -9.07 -1.05
N GLY A 44 -37.81 -8.76 -2.34
CA GLY A 44 -36.65 -8.65 -3.25
C GLY A 44 -35.74 -7.49 -2.87
N PHE A 45 -36.29 -6.35 -2.46
CA PHE A 45 -35.53 -5.23 -1.91
C PHE A 45 -34.81 -5.59 -0.60
N LEU A 46 -35.48 -6.29 0.33
CA LEU A 46 -34.86 -6.72 1.59
C LEU A 46 -33.72 -7.72 1.36
N LEU A 47 -33.92 -8.70 0.46
CA LEU A 47 -32.87 -9.64 0.11
C LEU A 47 -31.73 -8.94 -0.64
N GLY A 48 -32.05 -8.11 -1.63
CA GLY A 48 -31.06 -7.33 -2.39
C GLY A 48 -30.21 -6.42 -1.50
N THR A 49 -30.81 -5.76 -0.51
CA THR A 49 -30.07 -4.91 0.44
C THR A 49 -29.18 -5.72 1.38
N VAL A 50 -29.63 -6.88 1.86
CA VAL A 50 -28.82 -7.77 2.71
C VAL A 50 -27.66 -8.38 1.91
N PHE A 51 -27.89 -8.83 0.68
CA PHE A 51 -26.84 -9.38 -0.18
C PHE A 51 -25.87 -8.30 -0.68
N ALA A 52 -26.35 -7.12 -1.06
CA ALA A 52 -25.49 -6.00 -1.43
C ALA A 52 -24.65 -5.51 -0.25
N GLY A 53 -25.27 -5.37 0.93
CA GLY A 53 -24.57 -4.98 2.17
C GLY A 53 -23.57 -6.04 2.64
N GLY A 54 -23.97 -7.31 2.64
CA GLY A 54 -23.11 -8.43 2.99
C GLY A 54 -21.95 -8.60 2.01
N GLY A 55 -22.23 -8.49 0.71
CA GLY A 55 -21.22 -8.52 -0.35
C GLY A 55 -20.21 -7.37 -0.22
N LEU A 56 -20.67 -6.16 0.12
CA LEU A 56 -19.79 -5.01 0.37
C LEU A 56 -18.85 -5.25 1.55
N LEU A 57 -19.34 -5.83 2.65
CA LEU A 57 -18.50 -6.16 3.81
C LEU A 57 -17.43 -7.20 3.46
N ILE A 58 -17.81 -8.26 2.76
CA ILE A 58 -16.88 -9.31 2.31
C ILE A 58 -15.84 -8.72 1.35
N ALA A 59 -16.28 -7.89 0.39
CA ALA A 59 -15.40 -7.20 -0.54
C ALA A 59 -14.42 -6.26 0.18
N ALA A 60 -14.88 -5.51 1.18
CA ALA A 60 -14.03 -4.62 1.96
C ALA A 60 -12.92 -5.39 2.69
N VAL A 61 -13.25 -6.53 3.30
CA VAL A 61 -12.26 -7.41 3.95
C VAL A 61 -11.28 -7.99 2.94
N ALA A 62 -11.76 -8.48 1.81
CA ALA A 62 -10.93 -9.05 0.75
C ALA A 62 -9.96 -8.01 0.15
N ILE A 63 -10.45 -6.81 -0.16
CA ILE A 63 -9.64 -5.70 -0.70
C ILE A 63 -8.60 -5.26 0.34
N THR A 64 -8.97 -5.19 1.61
CA THR A 64 -8.02 -4.85 2.69
C THR A 64 -6.91 -5.89 2.78
N CYS A 65 -7.25 -7.18 2.74
CA CYS A 65 -6.28 -8.27 2.73
C CYS A 65 -5.34 -8.17 1.51
N ALA A 66 -5.90 -7.96 0.32
CA ALA A 66 -5.13 -7.77 -0.91
C ALA A 66 -4.21 -6.54 -0.83
N ALA A 67 -4.69 -5.42 -0.28
CA ALA A 67 -3.90 -4.21 -0.12
C ALA A 67 -2.70 -4.42 0.82
N VAL A 68 -2.90 -5.14 1.93
CA VAL A 68 -1.80 -5.51 2.84
C VAL A 68 -0.79 -6.39 2.13
N PHE A 69 -1.26 -7.43 1.43
CA PHE A 69 -0.39 -8.34 0.69
C PHE A 69 0.44 -7.60 -0.36
N VAL A 70 -0.20 -6.77 -1.18
CA VAL A 70 0.46 -5.94 -2.20
C VAL A 70 1.44 -4.96 -1.55
N GLY A 71 1.09 -4.35 -0.42
CA GLY A 71 1.99 -3.48 0.34
C GLY A 71 3.28 -4.20 0.79
N VAL A 72 3.14 -5.43 1.30
CA VAL A 72 4.29 -6.27 1.67
C VAL A 72 5.10 -6.67 0.44
N LEU A 73 4.45 -7.02 -0.67
CA LEU A 73 5.15 -7.34 -1.91
C LEU A 73 5.93 -6.15 -2.45
N PHE A 74 5.35 -4.95 -2.48
CA PHE A 74 6.05 -3.75 -2.91
C PHE A 74 7.22 -3.42 -1.98
N ALA A 75 7.08 -3.61 -0.67
CA ALA A 75 8.19 -3.46 0.27
C ALA A 75 9.33 -4.46 -0.02
N GLY A 76 9.00 -5.73 -0.30
CA GLY A 76 9.97 -6.75 -0.67
C GLY A 76 10.66 -6.47 -2.01
N LEU A 77 9.88 -6.14 -3.05
CA LEU A 77 10.38 -5.81 -4.38
C LEU A 77 11.28 -4.57 -4.38
N GLY A 78 10.96 -3.56 -3.56
CA GLY A 78 11.82 -2.39 -3.39
C GLY A 78 13.21 -2.75 -2.87
N ILE A 79 13.29 -3.61 -1.85
CA ILE A 79 14.56 -4.08 -1.28
C ILE A 79 15.32 -4.93 -2.31
N LEU A 80 14.63 -5.82 -3.03
CA LEU A 80 15.21 -6.66 -4.07
C LEU A 80 15.81 -5.82 -5.22
N MET A 81 15.12 -4.76 -5.63
CA MET A 81 15.58 -3.90 -6.72
C MET A 81 16.84 -3.13 -6.34
N ILE A 82 16.90 -2.60 -5.12
CA ILE A 82 18.08 -1.90 -4.61
C ILE A 82 19.26 -2.87 -4.45
N SER A 83 19.03 -4.05 -3.87
CA SER A 83 20.10 -5.03 -3.67
C SER A 83 20.64 -5.56 -4.99
N GLY A 84 19.76 -5.85 -5.96
CA GLY A 84 20.13 -6.27 -7.30
C GLY A 84 20.96 -5.23 -8.05
N MET A 85 20.61 -3.95 -7.92
CA MET A 85 21.36 -2.86 -8.57
C MET A 85 22.74 -2.68 -7.94
N VAL A 86 22.87 -2.83 -6.62
CA VAL A 86 24.18 -2.83 -5.94
C VAL A 86 25.03 -4.03 -6.38
N LEU A 87 24.44 -5.23 -6.43
CA LEU A 87 25.14 -6.44 -6.89
C LEU A 87 25.62 -6.29 -8.34
N LEU A 88 24.77 -5.78 -9.23
CA LEU A 88 25.12 -5.53 -10.62
C LEU A 88 26.25 -4.51 -10.74
N ALA A 89 26.21 -3.42 -9.98
CA ALA A 89 27.29 -2.44 -9.94
C ALA A 89 28.62 -3.06 -9.48
N VAL A 90 28.60 -3.95 -8.49
CA VAL A 90 29.79 -4.68 -8.03
C VAL A 90 30.31 -5.63 -9.11
N VAL A 91 29.42 -6.36 -9.79
CA VAL A 91 29.80 -7.29 -10.88
C VAL A 91 30.38 -6.53 -12.07
N VAL A 92 29.81 -5.39 -12.45
CA VAL A 92 30.35 -4.53 -13.52
C VAL A 92 31.70 -3.96 -13.12
N ALA A 93 31.86 -3.50 -11.87
CA ALA A 93 33.15 -3.04 -11.36
C ALA A 93 34.20 -4.16 -11.39
N ALA A 94 33.81 -5.39 -11.05
CA ALA A 94 34.66 -6.57 -11.12
C ALA A 94 35.07 -6.91 -12.57
N ALA A 95 34.15 -6.79 -13.52
CA ALA A 95 34.38 -7.09 -14.93
C ALA A 95 35.25 -6.04 -15.63
N VAL A 96 35.10 -4.74 -15.28
CA VAL A 96 35.87 -3.64 -15.87
C VAL A 96 37.30 -3.57 -15.32
N SER A 97 37.51 -3.95 -14.06
CA SER A 97 38.86 -4.04 -13.49
C SER A 97 38.93 -5.04 -12.33
N PRO A 98 39.49 -6.24 -12.53
CA PRO A 98 39.56 -7.28 -11.49
C PRO A 98 40.46 -6.90 -10.30
N LEU A 99 41.22 -5.81 -10.39
CA LEU A 99 42.09 -5.27 -9.33
C LEU A 99 41.36 -4.30 -8.37
N LEU A 100 40.14 -3.84 -8.70
CA LEU A 100 39.33 -2.96 -7.85
C LEU A 100 38.58 -3.73 -6.75
N LEU A 101 38.42 -5.05 -6.90
CA LEU A 101 37.75 -5.94 -5.95
C LEU A 101 38.35 -5.89 -4.53
N PRO A 102 39.69 -6.01 -4.32
CA PRO A 102 40.28 -5.91 -2.99
C PRO A 102 40.25 -4.48 -2.42
N LEU A 103 40.11 -3.44 -3.27
CA LEU A 103 40.07 -2.04 -2.84
C LEU A 103 38.65 -1.58 -2.46
N LEU A 104 37.61 -2.18 -3.05
CA LEU A 104 36.21 -1.81 -2.75
C LEU A 104 35.78 -2.26 -1.35
N ILE A 105 36.33 -3.37 -0.85
CA ILE A 105 36.08 -3.89 0.50
C ILE A 105 36.47 -2.86 1.61
N PRO A 106 37.71 -2.32 1.65
CA PRO A 106 38.08 -1.33 2.66
C PRO A 106 37.33 -0.01 2.52
N VAL A 107 37.03 0.45 1.30
CA VAL A 107 36.25 1.68 1.07
C VAL A 107 34.81 1.50 1.57
N GLY A 108 34.19 0.34 1.33
CA GLY A 108 32.87 0.00 1.83
C GLY A 108 32.78 -0.02 3.36
N ILE A 109 33.78 -0.63 4.02
CA ILE A 109 33.88 -0.65 5.49
C ILE A 109 34.04 0.76 6.06
N TYR A 110 34.93 1.57 5.46
CA TYR A 110 35.16 2.96 5.89
C TYR A 110 33.88 3.80 5.79
N TRP A 111 33.12 3.64 4.70
CA TRP A 111 31.88 4.38 4.51
C TRP A 111 30.78 3.98 5.49
N ILE A 112 30.66 2.68 5.80
CA ILE A 112 29.74 2.16 6.83
C ILE A 112 30.06 2.71 8.21
N PHE A 113 31.34 2.70 8.61
CA PHE A 113 31.76 3.25 9.91
C PHE A 113 31.51 4.76 10.00
N ARG A 114 31.82 5.51 8.94
CA ARG A 114 31.60 6.97 8.92
C ARG A 114 30.11 7.34 8.94
N LYS A 115 29.25 6.57 8.25
CA LYS A 115 27.79 6.76 8.31
C LYS A 115 27.24 6.46 9.71
N ARG A 116 27.75 5.43 10.39
CA ARG A 116 27.32 5.05 11.73
C ARG A 116 27.71 6.11 12.78
N SER A 117 28.93 6.64 12.70
CA SER A 117 29.40 7.73 13.57
C SER A 117 28.58 9.02 13.39
N ARG A 118 28.25 9.42 12.15
CA ARG A 118 27.41 10.61 11.91
C ARG A 118 26.00 10.47 12.52
N LYS A 119 25.42 9.26 12.49
CA LYS A 119 24.11 9.01 13.13
C LYS A 119 24.19 9.14 14.65
N GLN A 120 25.25 8.64 15.28
CA GLN A 120 25.44 8.78 16.73
C GLN A 120 25.61 10.24 17.18
N HIS A 121 26.33 11.07 16.42
CA HIS A 121 26.47 12.48 16.76
C HIS A 121 25.17 13.28 16.64
N GLN A 122 24.26 12.90 15.72
CA GLN A 122 22.95 13.52 15.62
C GLN A 122 22.03 13.16 16.80
N HIS A 123 22.11 11.93 17.31
CA HIS A 123 21.38 11.53 18.52
C HIS A 123 21.92 12.24 19.78
N ALA A 124 23.24 12.37 19.92
CA ALA A 124 23.84 13.11 21.03
C ALA A 124 23.52 14.62 21.01
N ALA A 125 23.46 15.24 19.83
CA ALA A 125 23.07 16.65 19.70
C ALA A 125 21.58 16.89 20.03
N LEU A 126 20.72 15.88 19.88
CA LEU A 126 19.31 15.92 20.27
C LEU A 126 19.14 15.75 21.79
N GLU A 127 19.99 14.94 22.46
CA GLU A 127 19.96 14.78 23.93
C GLU A 127 20.50 16.00 24.68
N HIS A 128 21.44 16.75 24.11
CA HIS A 128 21.94 18.01 24.71
C HIS A 128 21.03 19.22 24.46
N ALA A 129 19.96 19.07 23.67
CA ALA A 129 19.00 20.13 23.34
C ALA A 129 17.67 20.01 24.11
N VAL A 130 17.55 19.05 25.03
CA VAL A 130 16.42 18.84 25.95
C VAL A 130 16.77 19.32 27.35
#